data_AF-M7SSU4-F1
#
_entry.id   AF-M7SSU4-F1
#
_cell.length_a   1.000
_cell.length_b   1.000
_cell.length_c   1.000
_cell.angle_alpha   90.00
_cell.angle_beta   90.00
_cell.angle_gamma   90.00
#
_symmetry.space_group_name_H-M   'P 1'
#
loop_
_entity.id
_entity.type
_entity.pdbx_description
1 polymer ?
#
loop_
_entity_poly.entity_id
_entity_poly.type
_entity_poly.pdbx_seq_one_letter_code
_entity_poly.pdbx_strand_id
1 'polypeptide(L)'
;MAYSSSSAQELAKSMKTPYKVNNHDLEIEYYFKDVAHLLAVSADQEFKDLHLESEPYVRHDTATVTLTWIEVYLEDGKMVNVSAEGESLYPSFAELSDIKGTEESVANYYEK
;
A
#
# COMPACT_ATOMS: atom_id res chain seq x y z
N MET A 1 11.75 4.33 -21.00
CA MET A 1 12.02 2.90 -21.19
C MET A 1 11.39 2.16 -20.03
N ALA A 2 10.37 1.34 -20.26
CA ALA A 2 9.84 0.47 -19.21
C ALA A 2 10.69 -0.81 -19.21
N TYR A 3 11.35 -1.11 -18.10
CA TYR A 3 12.05 -2.39 -17.91
C TYR A 3 11.03 -3.42 -17.43
N SER A 4 11.06 -4.64 -17.97
CA SER A 4 10.22 -5.73 -17.45
C SER A 4 10.66 -6.11 -16.02
N SER A 5 9.75 -6.71 -15.25
CA SER A 5 10.08 -7.29 -13.95
C SER A 5 11.24 -8.29 -14.04
N SER A 6 11.35 -9.03 -15.16
CA SER A 6 12.47 -9.94 -15.42
C SER A 6 13.82 -9.20 -15.54
N SER A 7 13.90 -8.09 -16.27
CA SER A 7 15.13 -7.30 -16.36
C SER A 7 15.50 -6.64 -15.03
N ALA A 8 14.51 -6.18 -14.26
CA ALA A 8 14.74 -5.65 -12.92
C ALA A 8 15.26 -6.73 -11.95
N GLN A 9 14.74 -7.96 -12.04
CA GLN A 9 15.25 -9.12 -11.28
C GLN A 9 16.69 -9.48 -11.64
N GLU A 10 17.04 -9.47 -12.93
CA GLU A 10 18.41 -9.73 -13.38
C GLU A 10 19.37 -8.65 -12.88
N LEU A 11 18.96 -7.38 -12.93
CA LEU A 11 19.75 -6.27 -12.39
C LEU A 11 19.96 -6.43 -10.88
N ALA A 12 18.90 -6.65 -10.10
CA ALA A 12 18.99 -6.84 -8.65
C ALA A 12 19.93 -8.02 -8.29
N LYS A 13 19.83 -9.15 -9.02
CA LYS A 13 20.74 -10.30 -8.88
C LYS A 13 22.18 -9.92 -9.18
N SER A 14 22.43 -9.19 -10.28
CA SER A 14 23.78 -8.76 -10.68
C SER A 14 24.44 -7.85 -9.64
N MET A 15 23.64 -6.99 -9.01
CA MET A 15 24.06 -6.07 -7.97
C MET A 15 24.12 -6.72 -6.58
N LYS A 16 23.69 -7.98 -6.45
CA LYS A 16 23.59 -8.73 -5.19
C LYS A 16 22.78 -7.97 -4.12
N THR A 17 21.76 -7.24 -4.54
CA THR A 17 20.89 -6.53 -3.59
C THR A 17 19.91 -7.50 -2.94
N PRO A 18 19.44 -7.23 -1.71
CA PRO A 18 18.41 -8.04 -1.06
C PRO A 18 17.00 -7.75 -1.58
N TYR A 19 16.85 -6.96 -2.65
CA TYR A 19 15.56 -6.45 -3.09
C TYR A 19 14.69 -7.56 -3.69
N LYS A 20 13.47 -7.67 -3.18
CA LYS A 20 12.43 -8.47 -3.83
C LYS A 20 11.80 -7.63 -4.92
N VAL A 21 11.87 -8.11 -6.16
CA VAL A 21 11.18 -7.49 -7.29
C VAL A 21 9.82 -8.15 -7.43
N ASN A 22 8.76 -7.36 -7.24
CA ASN A 22 7.40 -7.83 -7.37
C ASN A 22 7.10 -8.27 -8.82
N ASN A 23 6.26 -9.29 -8.95
CA ASN A 23 5.85 -9.85 -10.24
C ASN A 23 4.32 -9.88 -10.35
N HIS A 24 3.72 -8.70 -10.32
CA HIS A 24 2.30 -8.48 -10.60
C HIS A 24 2.16 -7.75 -11.94
N ASP A 25 0.98 -7.86 -12.56
CA ASP A 25 0.65 -7.12 -13.77
C ASP A 25 0.22 -5.67 -13.47
N LEU A 26 -0.27 -5.43 -12.24
CA LEU A 26 -0.72 -4.14 -11.73
C LEU A 26 -0.51 -4.08 -10.20
N GLU A 27 -0.08 -2.92 -9.72
CA GLU A 27 -0.09 -2.56 -8.30
C GLU A 27 -0.82 -1.23 -8.15
N ILE A 28 -1.73 -1.17 -7.18
CA ILE A 28 -2.50 0.02 -6.83
C ILE A 28 -2.14 0.35 -5.38
N GLU A 29 -1.58 1.53 -5.17
CA GLU A 29 -1.23 2.03 -3.85
C GLU A 29 -2.11 3.22 -3.48
N TYR A 30 -2.75 3.14 -2.32
CA TYR A 30 -3.50 4.24 -1.74
C TYR A 30 -2.76 4.78 -0.53
N TYR A 31 -2.50 6.09 -0.53
CA TYR A 31 -1.79 6.77 0.54
C TYR A 31 -2.78 7.57 1.37
N PHE A 32 -2.93 7.19 2.63
CA PHE A 32 -3.78 7.88 3.60
C PHE A 32 -2.92 8.52 4.68
N LYS A 33 -3.36 9.67 5.19
CA LYS A 33 -2.65 10.37 6.26
C LYS A 33 -2.81 9.70 7.63
N ASP A 34 -3.92 9.01 7.82
CA ASP A 34 -4.24 8.26 9.04
C ASP A 34 -5.32 7.20 8.75
N VAL A 35 -5.56 6.35 9.74
CA VAL A 35 -6.54 5.25 9.69
C VAL A 35 -7.97 5.77 9.54
N ALA A 36 -8.31 6.92 10.14
CA ALA A 36 -9.66 7.48 10.05
C ALA A 36 -10.00 7.87 8.61
N HIS A 37 -9.04 8.44 7.86
CA HIS A 37 -9.20 8.72 6.44
C HIS A 37 -9.30 7.44 5.60
N LEU A 38 -8.48 6.42 5.88
CA LEU A 38 -8.59 5.11 5.22
C LEU A 38 -10.01 4.53 5.38
N LEU A 39 -10.54 4.52 6.61
CA LEU A 39 -11.88 3.98 6.89
C LEU A 39 -12.99 4.80 6.23
N ALA A 40 -12.88 6.13 6.27
CA ALA A 40 -13.85 7.02 5.64
C ALA A 40 -13.91 6.82 4.11
N VAL A 41 -12.75 6.76 3.45
CA VAL A 41 -12.67 6.52 2.00
C VAL A 41 -13.14 5.12 1.65
N SER A 42 -12.81 4.12 2.44
CA SER A 42 -13.26 2.73 2.19
C SER A 42 -14.79 2.58 2.31
N ALA A 43 -15.44 3.45 3.09
CA ALA A 43 -16.89 3.47 3.23
C ALA A 43 -17.60 4.22 2.09
N ASP A 44 -16.89 5.07 1.36
CA ASP A 44 -17.41 5.92 0.29
C ASP A 44 -17.91 5.10 -0.91
N GLN A 45 -19.05 5.51 -1.48
CA GLN A 45 -19.68 4.78 -2.58
C GLN A 45 -18.94 4.95 -3.90
N GLU A 46 -18.40 6.13 -4.19
CA GLU A 46 -17.62 6.37 -5.42
C GLU A 46 -16.35 5.52 -5.41
N PHE A 47 -15.72 5.36 -4.24
CA PHE A 47 -14.56 4.49 -4.09
C PHE A 47 -14.90 3.00 -4.33
N LYS A 48 -16.06 2.54 -3.84
CA LYS A 48 -16.54 1.17 -4.09
C LYS A 48 -16.87 0.95 -5.56
N ASP A 49 -17.55 1.90 -6.19
CA ASP A 49 -17.93 1.83 -7.59
C ASP A 49 -16.69 1.73 -8.48
N LEU A 50 -15.63 2.49 -8.19
CA LEU A 50 -14.34 2.39 -8.86
C LEU A 50 -13.74 0.98 -8.81
N HIS A 51 -13.80 0.31 -7.66
CA HIS A 51 -13.33 -1.07 -7.54
C HIS A 51 -14.17 -2.02 -8.37
N LEU A 52 -15.50 -1.89 -8.33
CA LEU A 52 -16.41 -2.73 -9.12
C LEU A 52 -16.22 -2.53 -10.63
N GLU A 53 -16.00 -1.30 -11.10
CA GLU A 53 -15.70 -1.01 -12.51
C GLU A 53 -14.41 -1.70 -12.99
N SER A 54 -13.47 -1.99 -12.09
CA SER A 54 -12.21 -2.66 -12.42
C SER A 54 -12.33 -4.19 -12.55
N GLU A 55 -13.41 -4.81 -12.07
CA GLU A 55 -13.63 -6.26 -12.06
C GLU A 55 -13.38 -6.93 -13.43
N PRO A 56 -13.80 -6.37 -14.58
CA PRO A 56 -13.57 -7.01 -15.88
C PRO A 56 -12.10 -7.05 -16.30
N TYR A 57 -11.25 -6.24 -15.67
CA TYR A 57 -9.84 -6.04 -16.04
C TYR A 57 -8.87 -6.58 -14.99
N VAL A 58 -9.30 -6.70 -13.74
CA VAL A 58 -8.47 -7.09 -12.61
C VAL A 58 -9.11 -8.27 -11.89
N ARG A 59 -8.35 -9.37 -11.74
CA ARG A 59 -8.77 -10.54 -10.96
C ARG A 59 -8.59 -10.29 -9.47
N HIS A 60 -9.62 -9.76 -8.82
CA HIS A 60 -9.59 -9.41 -7.40
C HIS A 60 -9.37 -10.62 -6.47
N ASP A 61 -9.81 -11.82 -6.86
CA ASP A 61 -9.62 -13.07 -6.12
C ASP A 61 -8.15 -13.51 -5.99
N THR A 62 -7.28 -12.97 -6.84
CA THR A 62 -5.82 -13.21 -6.81
C THR A 62 -5.03 -12.01 -6.32
N ALA A 63 -5.70 -10.93 -5.89
CA ALA A 63 -5.05 -9.75 -5.38
C ALA A 63 -4.37 -10.04 -4.03
N THR A 64 -3.16 -9.53 -3.86
CA THR A 64 -2.49 -9.47 -2.55
C THR A 64 -2.72 -8.08 -1.98
N VAL A 65 -3.43 -7.99 -0.86
CA VAL A 65 -3.63 -6.72 -0.14
C VAL A 65 -2.59 -6.61 0.97
N THR A 66 -1.81 -5.53 0.92
CA THR A 66 -0.85 -5.20 1.98
C THR A 66 -1.23 -3.86 2.58
N LEU A 67 -1.30 -3.80 3.90
CA LEU A 67 -1.40 -2.54 4.63
C LEU A 67 -0.05 -2.22 5.26
N THR A 68 0.50 -1.07 4.92
CA THR A 68 1.82 -0.63 5.40
C THR A 68 1.76 0.78 5.93
N TRP A 69 2.71 1.12 6.81
CA TRP A 69 2.93 2.48 7.25
C TRP A 69 4.30 2.98 6.74
N ILE A 70 4.33 4.20 6.23
CA ILE A 70 5.58 4.86 5.83
C ILE A 70 5.95 5.85 6.91
N GLU A 71 6.87 5.43 7.79
CA GLU A 71 7.37 6.28 8.87
C GLU A 71 8.35 7.33 8.35
N VAL A 72 9.21 6.93 7.42
CA VAL A 72 10.37 7.70 6.97
C VAL A 72 10.59 7.45 5.47
N TYR A 73 10.84 8.49 4.68
CA TYR A 73 11.12 8.37 3.25
C TYR A 73 12.12 9.43 2.76
N LEU A 74 12.61 9.26 1.54
CA LEU A 74 13.50 10.22 0.88
C LEU A 74 12.68 11.23 0.07
N GLU A 75 12.86 12.51 0.36
CA GLU A 75 12.31 13.65 -0.38
C GLU A 75 13.47 14.56 -0.77
N ASP A 76 13.64 14.84 -2.07
CA ASP A 76 14.75 15.68 -2.59
C ASP A 76 16.15 15.27 -2.09
N GLY A 77 16.38 13.96 -1.95
CA GLY A 77 17.65 13.39 -1.49
C GLY A 77 17.90 13.52 0.01
N LYS A 78 16.90 13.93 0.79
CA LYS A 78 16.96 14.02 2.25
C LYS A 78 15.96 13.08 2.90
N MET A 79 16.35 12.50 4.02
CA MET A 79 15.43 11.73 4.85
C MET A 79 14.50 12.70 5.57
N VAL A 80 13.19 12.53 5.42
CA VAL A 80 12.17 13.33 6.11
C VAL A 80 11.50 12.51 7.21
N ASN A 81 10.78 13.20 8.11
CA ASN A 81 10.10 12.60 9.26
C ASN A 81 11.03 11.93 10.28
N VAL A 82 12.26 12.47 10.39
CA VAL A 82 13.24 12.07 11.39
C VAL A 82 13.60 13.25 12.31
N SER A 83 13.82 12.97 13.59
CA SER A 83 14.28 13.95 14.58
C SER A 83 15.75 14.32 14.35
N ALA A 84 16.26 15.30 15.10
CA ALA A 84 17.68 15.66 15.08
C ALA A 84 18.60 14.50 15.53
N GLU A 85 18.04 13.57 16.30
CA GLU A 85 18.68 12.36 16.82
C GLU A 85 18.56 11.17 15.84
N GLY A 86 17.82 11.33 14.74
CA GLY A 86 17.64 10.29 13.72
C GLY A 86 16.47 9.33 13.98
N GLU A 87 15.62 9.61 14.97
CA GLU A 87 14.45 8.78 15.31
C GLU A 87 13.23 9.20 14.48
N SER A 88 12.32 8.26 14.19
CA SER A 88 11.06 8.57 13.51
C SER A 88 10.25 9.61 14.31
N LEU A 89 9.67 10.59 13.62
CA LEU A 89 8.73 11.55 14.21
C LEU A 89 7.30 10.97 14.36
N TYR A 90 7.05 9.77 13.84
CA TYR A 90 5.78 9.07 13.96
C TYR A 90 5.79 8.04 15.10
N PRO A 91 4.62 7.72 15.68
CA PRO A 91 4.47 6.57 16.57
C PRO A 91 4.89 5.26 15.90
N SER A 92 5.14 4.21 16.68
CA SER A 92 5.57 2.93 16.13
C SER A 92 4.50 2.28 15.26
N PHE A 93 4.92 1.40 14.33
CA PHE A 93 3.99 0.55 13.59
C PHE A 93 2.97 -0.16 14.50
N ALA A 94 3.37 -0.68 15.67
CA ALA A 94 2.45 -1.37 16.58
C ALA A 94 1.32 -0.46 17.09
N GLU A 95 1.61 0.82 17.31
CA GLU A 95 0.62 1.81 17.75
C GLU A 95 -0.28 2.27 16.59
N LEU A 96 0.28 2.42 15.39
CA LEU A 96 -0.47 2.90 14.22
C LEU A 96 -1.26 1.80 13.51
N SER A 97 -0.84 0.55 13.68
CA SER A 97 -1.51 -0.64 13.14
C SER A 97 -2.61 -1.20 14.03
N ASP A 98 -2.87 -0.59 15.21
CA ASP A 98 -4.04 -0.92 16.06
C ASP A 98 -5.34 -0.41 15.43
N ILE A 99 -5.64 -0.90 14.23
CA ILE A 99 -6.87 -0.64 13.51
C ILE A 99 -7.93 -1.55 14.09
N LYS A 100 -8.77 -0.99 14.95
CA LYS A 100 -9.95 -1.69 15.47
C LYS A 100 -10.98 -1.76 14.36
N GLY A 101 -11.18 -2.95 13.81
CA GLY A 101 -12.31 -3.23 12.95
C GLY A 101 -13.61 -2.90 13.68
N THR A 102 -14.59 -2.35 12.95
CA THR A 102 -15.95 -2.27 13.47
C THR A 102 -16.48 -3.69 13.67
N GLU A 103 -17.15 -3.98 14.79
CA GLU A 103 -17.68 -5.33 15.08
C GLU A 103 -18.71 -5.80 14.05
N GLU A 104 -19.29 -4.88 13.28
CA GLU A 104 -20.13 -5.18 12.14
C GLU A 104 -19.26 -5.41 10.90
N SER A 105 -19.16 -6.68 10.48
CA SER A 105 -18.71 -6.98 9.13
C SER A 105 -19.63 -6.26 8.14
N VAL A 106 -19.07 -5.48 7.22
CA VAL A 106 -19.81 -5.08 6.01
C VAL A 106 -20.06 -6.35 5.21
N ALA A 107 -21.18 -7.01 5.49
CA ALA A 107 -21.72 -7.99 4.58
C ALA A 107 -21.83 -7.29 3.22
N ASN A 108 -21.28 -7.90 2.18
CA ASN A 108 -21.55 -7.54 0.79
C ASN A 108 -20.78 -6.32 0.23
N TYR A 109 -19.48 -6.15 0.54
CA TYR A 109 -18.66 -5.13 -0.16
C TYR A 109 -18.63 -5.33 -1.69
N TYR A 110 -18.73 -6.58 -2.16
CA TYR A 110 -18.72 -6.96 -3.57
C TYR A 110 -19.99 -7.69 -4.05
N GLU A 111 -21.02 -7.86 -3.22
CA GLU A 111 -22.27 -8.46 -3.71
C GLU A 111 -23.20 -7.36 -4.25
N LYS A 112 -23.65 -7.53 -5.49
CA LYS A 112 -24.64 -6.66 -6.16
C LYS A 112 -26.03 -6.76 -5.53
#